data_AF-A0A4S3ZS47-F1
#
_entry.id   AF-A0A4S3ZS47-F1
#
_cell.length_a   1.000
_cell.length_b   1.000
_cell.length_c   1.000
_cell.angle_alpha   90.00
_cell.angle_beta   90.00
_cell.angle_gamma   90.00
#
_symmetry.space_group_name_H-M   'P 1'
#
loop_
_entity.id
_entity.type
_entity.pdbx_description
1 polymer ?
#
loop_
_entity_poly.entity_id
_entity_poly.type
_entity_poly.pdbx_seq_one_letter_code
_entity_poly.pdbx_strand_id
1 'polypeptide(L)'
;MRKFTIALDKDINKQYNDAAIYYQKSIDEGEINLETFLNLSFLYWNFQDFGFFSYYKISEELRNIGYDKYPEILDIGLSKFPNNLELNFWKKYFQHIIYGDEFSEKDCENLLKEYGDSESIVPYFFLYLFDKEKYKQKRNELLALCKKKPTAKNLYIKSIVG
;
A
#
# COMPACT_ATOMS: atom_id res chain seq x y z
N MET A 1 19.94 -5.44 13.45
CA MET A 1 19.18 -5.46 12.18
C MET A 1 18.17 -4.33 12.23
N ARG A 2 18.03 -3.52 11.19
CA ARG A 2 17.08 -2.38 11.17
C ARG A 2 15.65 -2.88 11.29
N LYS A 3 14.76 -2.15 11.99
CA LYS A 3 13.38 -2.59 12.23
C LYS A 3 12.61 -2.77 10.93
N PHE A 4 12.82 -1.85 9.99
CA PHE A 4 12.28 -1.97 8.64
C PHE A 4 12.62 -3.31 7.97
N THR A 5 13.88 -3.77 8.05
CA THR A 5 14.30 -5.02 7.40
C THR A 5 13.59 -6.22 8.00
N ILE A 6 13.39 -6.23 9.32
CA ILE A 6 12.63 -7.29 10.00
C ILE A 6 11.16 -7.23 9.57
N ALA A 7 10.57 -6.04 9.53
CA ALA A 7 9.19 -5.86 9.12
C ALA A 7 8.94 -6.36 7.70
N LEU A 8 9.82 -6.00 6.76
CA LEU A 8 9.72 -6.40 5.36
C LEU A 8 9.84 -7.92 5.19
N ASP A 9 10.79 -8.55 5.90
CA ASP A 9 10.91 -10.02 5.90
C ASP A 9 9.64 -10.69 6.43
N LYS A 10 9.08 -10.18 7.53
CA LYS A 10 7.84 -10.69 8.11
C LYS A 10 6.66 -10.53 7.16
N ASP A 11 6.55 -9.39 6.47
CA ASP A 11 5.51 -9.10 5.48
C ASP A 11 5.58 -10.07 4.30
N ILE A 12 6.77 -10.25 3.71
CA ILE A 12 7.03 -11.20 2.62
C ILE A 12 6.67 -12.64 3.02
N ASN A 13 6.96 -13.02 4.27
CA ASN A 13 6.64 -14.34 4.81
C ASN A 13 5.21 -14.46 5.37
N LYS A 14 4.35 -13.45 5.13
CA LYS A 14 2.94 -13.41 5.54
C LYS A 14 2.71 -13.46 7.05
N GLN A 15 3.73 -13.09 7.83
CA GLN A 15 3.67 -12.94 9.28
C GLN A 15 3.16 -11.53 9.61
N TYR A 16 1.95 -11.20 9.17
CA TYR A 16 1.47 -9.82 9.09
C TYR A 16 1.28 -9.12 10.43
N ASN A 17 0.92 -9.85 11.49
CA ASN A 17 0.86 -9.30 12.84
C ASN A 17 2.24 -8.73 13.25
N ASP A 18 3.29 -9.54 13.09
CA ASP A 18 4.65 -9.13 13.40
C ASP A 18 5.13 -8.00 12.46
N ALA A 19 4.82 -8.10 11.16
CA ALA A 19 5.18 -7.09 10.19
C ALA A 19 4.65 -5.71 10.60
N ALA A 20 3.36 -5.63 10.96
CA ALA A 20 2.74 -4.38 11.41
C ALA A 20 3.43 -3.81 12.67
N ILE A 21 3.71 -4.67 13.66
CA ILE A 21 4.42 -4.28 14.88
C ILE A 21 5.82 -3.71 14.57
N TYR A 22 6.58 -4.36 13.69
CA TYR A 22 7.94 -3.92 13.37
C TYR A 22 7.97 -2.69 12.47
N TYR A 23 7.03 -2.53 11.54
CA TYR A 23 6.89 -1.28 10.80
C TYR A 23 6.52 -0.12 11.73
N GLN A 24 5.58 -0.31 12.66
CA GLN A 24 5.24 0.73 13.65
C GLN A 24 6.46 1.14 14.48
N LYS A 25 7.20 0.16 15.02
CA LYS A 25 8.45 0.43 15.75
C LYS A 25 9.48 1.18 14.91
N SER A 26 9.59 0.87 13.62
CA SER A 26 10.46 1.60 12.68
C SER A 26 10.08 3.08 12.61
N ILE A 27 8.79 3.41 12.57
CA ILE A 27 8.30 4.80 12.57
C ILE A 27 8.59 5.46 13.92
N ASP A 28 8.25 4.81 15.02
CA ASP A 28 8.39 5.35 16.38
C ASP A 28 9.86 5.64 16.75
N GLU A 29 10.80 4.82 16.26
CA GLU A 29 12.24 5.00 16.45
C GLU A 29 12.86 6.01 15.46
N GLY A 30 12.05 6.61 14.57
CA GLY A 30 12.50 7.62 13.61
C GLY A 30 13.27 7.07 12.41
N GLU A 31 13.19 5.77 12.11
CA GLU A 31 13.74 5.19 10.88
C GLU A 31 12.89 5.62 9.67
N ILE A 32 13.18 6.80 9.09
CA ILE A 32 12.47 7.35 7.94
C ILE A 32 12.68 6.46 6.71
N ASN A 33 11.65 5.73 6.31
CA ASN A 33 11.65 4.89 5.11
C ASN A 33 10.26 4.90 4.46
N LEU A 34 10.21 5.28 3.18
CA LEU A 34 8.98 5.35 2.40
C LEU A 34 8.20 4.02 2.39
N GLU A 35 8.90 2.88 2.21
CA GLU A 35 8.27 1.56 2.16
C GLU A 35 7.59 1.19 3.49
N THR A 36 8.11 1.68 4.63
CA THR A 36 7.48 1.48 5.95
C THR A 36 6.09 2.09 5.99
N PHE A 37 5.93 3.34 5.54
CA PHE A 37 4.64 4.01 5.54
C PHE A 37 3.65 3.32 4.60
N LEU A 38 4.09 3.03 3.36
CA LEU A 38 3.26 2.38 2.34
C LEU A 38 2.77 1.00 2.76
N ASN A 39 3.66 0.14 3.28
CA ASN A 39 3.29 -1.21 3.65
C ASN A 39 2.47 -1.24 4.94
N LEU A 40 2.79 -0.42 5.94
CA LEU A 40 2.03 -0.36 7.18
C LEU A 40 0.61 0.18 6.96
N SER A 41 0.46 1.30 6.23
CA SER A 41 -0.86 1.83 5.92
C SER A 41 -1.70 0.80 5.17
N PHE A 42 -1.10 0.09 4.22
CA PHE A 42 -1.78 -0.97 3.49
C PHE A 42 -2.22 -2.13 4.41
N LEU A 43 -1.34 -2.62 5.30
CA LEU A 43 -1.68 -3.69 6.24
C LEU A 43 -2.84 -3.28 7.15
N TYR A 44 -2.75 -2.11 7.77
CA TYR A 44 -3.78 -1.59 8.67
C TYR A 44 -5.13 -1.41 7.97
N TRP A 45 -5.13 -0.89 6.75
CA TRP A 45 -6.33 -0.83 5.91
C TRP A 45 -6.90 -2.23 5.62
N ASN A 46 -6.04 -3.16 5.21
CA ASN A 46 -6.46 -4.50 4.79
C ASN A 46 -6.86 -5.43 5.95
N PHE A 47 -6.46 -5.13 7.19
CA PHE A 47 -6.91 -5.87 8.37
C PHE A 47 -8.42 -5.77 8.62
N GLN A 48 -9.12 -4.82 7.96
CA GLN A 48 -10.57 -4.75 8.01
C GLN A 48 -11.27 -5.79 7.14
N ASP A 49 -10.61 -6.28 6.10
CA ASP A 49 -11.16 -7.34 5.27
C ASP A 49 -11.30 -8.62 6.10
N PHE A 50 -12.55 -9.10 6.23
CA PHE A 50 -12.86 -10.25 7.08
C PHE A 50 -12.14 -11.53 6.60
N GLY A 51 -12.01 -11.71 5.28
CA GLY A 51 -11.32 -12.85 4.70
C GLY A 51 -9.84 -12.85 5.07
N PHE A 52 -9.17 -11.72 4.91
CA PHE A 52 -7.77 -11.53 5.26
C PHE A 52 -7.54 -11.67 6.76
N PHE A 53 -8.36 -10.98 7.58
CA PHE A 53 -8.32 -11.05 9.04
C PHE A 53 -8.41 -12.49 9.55
N SER A 54 -9.42 -13.23 9.07
CA SER A 54 -9.68 -14.61 9.50
C SER A 54 -8.59 -15.57 9.02
N TYR A 55 -8.21 -15.50 7.74
CA TYR A 55 -7.24 -16.41 7.15
C TYR A 55 -5.85 -16.28 7.75
N TYR A 56 -5.37 -15.05 7.94
CA TYR A 56 -4.04 -14.78 8.49
C TYR A 56 -4.02 -14.65 10.02
N LYS A 57 -5.17 -14.88 10.68
CA LYS A 57 -5.32 -14.79 12.14
C LYS A 57 -4.75 -13.49 12.68
N ILE A 58 -5.16 -12.38 12.06
CA ILE A 58 -4.80 -11.06 12.54
C ILE A 58 -5.42 -10.87 13.93
N SER A 59 -4.65 -10.32 14.87
CA SER A 59 -5.18 -10.08 16.22
C SER A 59 -6.30 -9.04 16.19
N GLU A 60 -7.30 -9.20 17.06
CA GLU A 60 -8.39 -8.22 17.19
C GLU A 60 -7.87 -6.84 17.58
N GLU A 61 -6.84 -6.78 18.42
CA GLU A 61 -6.16 -5.55 18.80
C GLU A 61 -5.61 -4.81 17.57
N LEU A 62 -4.82 -5.48 16.73
CA LEU A 62 -4.26 -4.86 15.52
C LEU A 62 -5.33 -4.51 14.49
N ARG A 63 -6.40 -5.30 14.38
CA ARG A 63 -7.53 -4.96 13.52
C ARG A 63 -8.22 -3.68 13.98
N ASN A 64 -8.51 -3.56 15.27
CA ASN A 64 -9.17 -2.38 15.82
C ASN A 64 -8.30 -1.13 15.65
N ILE A 65 -7.00 -1.24 15.96
CA ILE A 65 -6.04 -0.14 15.79
C ILE A 65 -5.88 0.23 14.31
N GLY A 66 -5.82 -0.76 13.42
CA GLY A 66 -5.52 -0.54 12.01
C GLY A 66 -6.54 0.36 11.30
N TYR A 67 -7.82 0.23 11.62
CA TYR A 67 -8.87 1.05 11.00
C TYR A 67 -8.65 2.54 11.21
N ASP A 68 -8.36 2.93 12.46
CA ASP A 68 -8.19 4.34 12.81
C ASP A 68 -6.81 4.86 12.39
N LYS A 69 -5.79 3.99 12.36
CA LYS A 69 -4.40 4.41 12.13
C LYS A 69 -3.95 4.45 10.67
N TYR A 70 -4.55 3.69 9.75
CA TYR A 70 -4.05 3.71 8.37
C TYR A 70 -4.02 5.13 7.73
N PRO A 71 -4.99 6.04 7.96
CA PRO A 71 -4.92 7.40 7.44
C PRO A 71 -3.80 8.20 8.11
N GLU A 72 -3.62 8.04 9.42
CA GLU A 72 -2.56 8.71 10.19
C GLU A 72 -1.17 8.31 9.67
N ILE A 73 -0.94 7.02 9.40
CA ILE A 73 0.33 6.54 8.85
C ILE A 73 0.59 7.13 7.46
N LEU A 74 -0.44 7.25 6.61
CA LEU A 74 -0.31 7.93 5.32
C LEU A 74 0.00 9.41 5.48
N ASP A 75 -0.66 10.11 6.40
CA ASP A 75 -0.43 11.54 6.64
C ASP A 75 0.97 11.81 7.18
N ILE A 76 1.48 10.95 8.08
CA ILE A 76 2.88 11.01 8.52
C ILE A 76 3.81 10.77 7.32
N GLY A 77 3.53 9.76 6.50
CA GLY A 77 4.29 9.48 5.28
C GLY A 77 4.35 10.70 4.34
N LEU A 78 3.20 11.32 4.06
CA LEU A 78 3.09 12.52 3.22
C LEU A 78 3.75 13.74 3.86
N SER A 79 3.78 13.86 5.19
CA SER A 79 4.55 14.94 5.85
C SER A 79 6.06 14.84 5.59
N LYS A 80 6.58 13.62 5.36
CA LYS A 80 7.99 13.35 5.05
C LYS A 80 8.28 13.31 3.55
N PHE A 81 7.31 12.83 2.76
CA PHE A 81 7.42 12.62 1.32
C PHE A 81 6.20 13.23 0.60
N PRO A 82 6.02 14.56 0.64
CA PRO A 82 4.78 15.21 0.20
C PRO A 82 4.45 14.99 -1.28
N ASN A 83 5.49 14.87 -2.12
CA ASN A 83 5.35 14.72 -3.56
C ASN A 83 5.40 13.26 -4.02
N ASN A 84 5.35 12.28 -3.10
CA ASN A 84 5.42 10.89 -3.51
C ASN A 84 4.09 10.44 -4.13
N LEU A 85 4.17 10.00 -5.39
CA LEU A 85 3.02 9.53 -6.16
C LEU A 85 2.25 8.41 -5.45
N GLU A 86 2.96 7.42 -4.90
CA GLU A 86 2.32 6.21 -4.37
C GLU A 86 1.56 6.50 -3.07
N LEU A 87 2.11 7.32 -2.17
CA LEU A 87 1.41 7.76 -0.96
C LEU A 87 0.14 8.55 -1.31
N ASN A 88 0.22 9.50 -2.24
CA ASN A 88 -0.92 10.29 -2.70
C ASN A 88 -1.98 9.40 -3.37
N PHE A 89 -1.55 8.43 -4.17
CA PHE A 89 -2.43 7.45 -4.78
C PHE A 89 -3.17 6.60 -3.74
N TRP A 90 -2.47 5.98 -2.77
CA TRP A 90 -3.12 5.15 -1.77
C TRP A 90 -4.10 5.92 -0.90
N LYS A 91 -3.80 7.18 -0.58
CA LYS A 91 -4.72 8.05 0.15
C LYS A 91 -6.06 8.21 -0.58
N LYS A 92 -6.03 8.46 -1.89
CA LYS A 92 -7.24 8.54 -2.73
C LYS A 92 -7.92 7.18 -2.92
N TYR A 93 -7.13 6.14 -3.18
CA TYR A 93 -7.63 4.80 -3.44
C TYR A 93 -8.36 4.20 -2.22
N PHE A 94 -7.81 4.32 -1.00
CA PHE A 94 -8.47 3.81 0.19
C PHE A 94 -9.81 4.49 0.47
N GLN A 95 -9.87 5.82 0.29
CA GLN A 95 -11.11 6.59 0.43
C GLN A 95 -12.17 6.14 -0.59
N HIS A 96 -11.76 5.96 -1.85
CA HIS A 96 -12.63 5.42 -2.89
C HIS A 96 -13.22 4.05 -2.51
N ILE A 97 -12.39 3.12 -2.03
CA ILE A 97 -12.87 1.78 -1.67
C ILE A 97 -13.77 1.78 -0.43
N ILE A 98 -13.47 2.60 0.58
CA ILE A 98 -14.21 2.61 1.86
C ILE A 98 -15.51 3.40 1.76
N TYR A 99 -15.46 4.61 1.21
CA TYR A 99 -16.58 5.56 1.23
C TYR A 99 -17.33 5.62 -0.10
N GLY A 100 -16.80 4.98 -1.15
CA GLY A 100 -17.34 5.12 -2.49
C GLY A 100 -17.05 6.49 -3.12
N ASP A 101 -16.08 7.24 -2.57
CA ASP A 101 -15.67 8.54 -3.10
C ASP A 101 -15.31 8.44 -4.58
N GLU A 102 -15.66 9.44 -5.38
CA GLU A 102 -15.33 9.45 -6.79
C GLU A 102 -13.80 9.58 -6.97
N PHE A 103 -13.16 8.52 -7.45
CA PHE A 103 -11.78 8.52 -7.89
C PHE A 103 -11.75 7.89 -9.28
N SER A 104 -11.60 8.72 -10.31
CA SER A 104 -11.72 8.32 -11.71
C SER A 104 -10.37 7.99 -12.36
N GLU A 105 -10.41 7.43 -13.58
CA GLU A 105 -9.21 7.29 -14.43
C GLU A 105 -8.50 8.64 -14.57
N LYS A 106 -9.27 9.71 -14.82
CA LYS A 106 -8.73 11.06 -15.03
C LYS A 106 -8.05 11.62 -13.79
N ASP A 107 -8.59 11.36 -12.60
CA ASP A 107 -7.97 11.78 -11.35
C ASP A 107 -6.63 11.08 -11.13
N CYS A 108 -6.58 9.78 -11.44
CA CYS A 108 -5.35 9.01 -11.37
C CYS A 108 -4.31 9.44 -12.43
N GLU A 109 -4.73 9.75 -13.66
CA GLU A 109 -3.87 10.36 -14.68
C GLU A 109 -3.34 11.74 -14.25
N ASN A 110 -4.15 12.53 -13.55
CA ASN A 110 -3.72 13.83 -13.03
C ASN A 110 -2.66 13.67 -11.93
N LEU A 111 -2.80 12.70 -11.02
CA LEU A 111 -1.75 12.36 -10.06
C LEU A 111 -0.43 11.99 -10.74
N LEU A 112 -0.49 11.21 -11.82
CA LEU A 112 0.70 10.85 -12.60
C LEU A 112 1.34 12.08 -13.27
N LYS A 113 0.53 13.02 -13.79
CA LYS A 113 1.04 14.26 -14.39
C LYS A 113 1.68 15.18 -13.35
N GLU A 114 1.13 15.22 -12.14
CA GLU A 114 1.59 16.09 -11.06
C GLU A 114 2.90 15.58 -10.42
N TYR A 115 2.96 14.29 -10.09
CA TYR A 115 4.07 13.72 -9.30
C TYR A 115 5.09 12.92 -10.13
N GLY A 116 4.72 12.51 -11.34
CA GLY A 116 5.54 11.63 -12.19
C GLY A 116 5.59 10.18 -11.67
N ASP A 117 5.92 9.24 -12.56
CA ASP A 117 5.90 7.79 -12.28
C ASP A 117 7.30 7.17 -12.13
N SER A 118 8.33 7.99 -11.97
CA SER A 118 9.74 7.55 -11.90
C SER A 118 10.04 6.70 -10.66
N GLU A 119 9.41 6.99 -9.53
CA GLU A 119 9.61 6.29 -8.26
C GLU A 119 8.67 5.10 -8.07
N SER A 120 7.47 5.15 -8.63
CA SER A 120 6.46 4.10 -8.49
C SER A 120 5.52 4.06 -9.68
N ILE A 121 5.25 2.84 -10.14
CA ILE A 121 4.25 2.55 -11.18
C ILE A 121 2.99 1.89 -10.61
N VAL A 122 2.80 1.92 -9.29
CA VAL A 122 1.62 1.33 -8.63
C VAL A 122 0.29 1.84 -9.19
N PRO A 123 0.09 3.14 -9.47
CA PRO A 123 -1.22 3.62 -9.96
C PRO A 123 -1.69 2.94 -11.25
N TYR A 124 -0.79 2.35 -12.04
CA TYR A 124 -1.14 1.64 -13.26
C TYR A 124 -1.97 0.38 -13.04
N PHE A 125 -2.00 -0.22 -11.84
CA PHE A 125 -2.96 -1.32 -11.59
C PHE A 125 -4.40 -0.81 -11.66
N PHE A 126 -4.65 0.40 -11.15
CA PHE A 126 -5.98 1.00 -11.14
C PHE A 126 -6.37 1.48 -12.54
N LEU A 127 -5.46 2.18 -13.23
CA LEU A 127 -5.69 2.63 -14.60
C LEU A 127 -5.97 1.47 -15.57
N TYR A 128 -5.30 0.33 -15.39
CA TYR A 128 -5.54 -0.88 -16.18
C TYR A 128 -6.99 -1.41 -16.08
N LEU A 129 -7.72 -1.08 -15.01
CA LEU A 129 -9.13 -1.46 -14.87
C LEU A 129 -10.03 -0.69 -15.83
N PHE A 130 -9.62 0.49 -16.30
CA PHE A 130 -10.36 1.33 -17.25
C PHE A 130 -10.00 1.02 -18.70
N ASP A 131 -8.71 0.90 -19.00
CA ASP A 131 -8.22 0.56 -20.35
C ASP A 131 -7.10 -0.48 -20.31
N LYS A 132 -7.47 -1.73 -20.59
CA LYS A 132 -6.54 -2.86 -20.49
C LYS A 132 -5.45 -2.84 -21.55
N GLU A 133 -5.71 -2.30 -22.74
CA GLU A 133 -4.71 -2.30 -23.81
C GLU A 133 -3.75 -1.12 -23.66
N LYS A 134 -4.26 0.08 -23.32
CA LYS A 134 -3.44 1.28 -23.10
C LYS A 134 -2.40 1.08 -21.99
N TYR A 135 -2.77 0.46 -20.87
CA TYR A 135 -1.89 0.34 -19.69
C TYR A 135 -1.21 -1.02 -19.54
N LYS A 136 -1.35 -1.92 -20.52
CA LYS A 136 -0.86 -3.30 -20.47
C LYS A 136 0.61 -3.43 -20.13
N GLN A 137 1.46 -2.60 -20.76
CA GLN A 137 2.91 -2.64 -20.57
C GLN A 137 3.29 -2.29 -19.12
N LYS A 138 2.83 -1.14 -18.62
CA LYS A 138 3.08 -0.70 -17.24
C LYS A 138 2.52 -1.67 -16.20
N ARG A 139 1.35 -2.25 -16.47
CA ARG A 139 0.79 -3.33 -15.65
C ARG A 139 1.72 -4.54 -15.59
N ASN A 140 2.28 -4.98 -16.72
CA ASN A 140 3.20 -6.13 -16.75
C ASN A 140 4.51 -5.83 -16.00
N GLU A 141 5.05 -4.62 -16.14
CA GLU A 141 6.21 -4.14 -15.37
C GLU A 141 5.90 -4.18 -13.86
N LEU A 142 4.74 -3.67 -13.46
CA LEU A 142 4.28 -3.69 -12.06
C LEU A 142 4.15 -5.12 -11.53
N LEU A 143 3.53 -6.03 -12.29
CA LEU A 143 3.42 -7.44 -11.89
C LEU A 143 4.79 -8.11 -11.71
N ALA A 144 5.80 -7.75 -12.51
CA ALA A 144 7.16 -8.25 -12.34
C ALA A 144 7.79 -7.74 -11.03
N LEU A 145 7.55 -6.48 -10.66
CA LEU A 145 7.98 -5.92 -9.37
C LEU A 145 7.29 -6.60 -8.19
N CYS A 146 5.97 -6.77 -8.25
CA CYS A 146 5.19 -7.44 -7.21
C CYS A 146 5.64 -8.89 -6.98
N LYS A 147 6.07 -9.59 -8.04
CA LYS A 147 6.63 -10.96 -7.93
C LYS A 147 7.97 -10.99 -7.18
N LYS A 148 8.81 -9.97 -7.33
CA LYS A 148 10.12 -9.90 -6.66
C LYS A 148 10.01 -9.60 -5.16
N LYS A 149 9.01 -8.80 -4.77
CA LYS A 149 8.75 -8.42 -3.36
C LYS A 149 7.28 -8.71 -3.02
N PRO A 150 6.91 -9.92 -2.60
CA PRO A 150 5.51 -10.30 -2.40
C PRO A 150 4.97 -9.84 -1.03
N THR A 151 5.05 -8.55 -0.72
CA THR A 151 4.39 -7.94 0.44
C THR A 151 2.87 -8.03 0.30
N ALA A 152 2.11 -7.84 1.39
CA ALA A 152 0.65 -7.81 1.36
C ALA A 152 0.11 -6.86 0.27
N LYS A 153 0.66 -5.64 0.20
CA LYS A 153 0.35 -4.62 -0.81
C LYS A 153 0.55 -5.14 -2.23
N ASN A 154 1.70 -5.76 -2.48
CA ASN A 154 2.05 -6.24 -3.81
C ASN A 154 1.26 -7.50 -4.21
N LEU A 155 0.91 -8.36 -3.24
CA LEU A 155 0.02 -9.49 -3.45
C LEU A 155 -1.40 -9.04 -3.76
N TYR A 156 -1.88 -7.98 -3.10
CA TYR A 156 -3.17 -7.36 -3.40
C TYR A 156 -3.22 -6.81 -4.82
N ILE A 157 -2.24 -5.99 -5.21
CA ILE A 157 -2.09 -5.49 -6.59
C ILE A 157 -2.15 -6.65 -7.59
N LYS A 158 -1.35 -7.71 -7.34
CA LYS A 158 -1.34 -8.91 -8.18
C LYS A 158 -2.69 -9.60 -8.23
N SER A 159 -3.48 -9.62 -7.15
CA SER A 159 -4.80 -10.24 -7.16
C SER A 159 -5.82 -9.49 -8.03
N ILE A 160 -5.64 -8.17 -8.20
CA ILE A 160 -6.54 -7.33 -9.01
C ILE A 160 -6.22 -7.43 -10.50
N VAL A 161 -4.94 -7.35 -10.88
CA VAL A 161 -4.52 -7.22 -12.29
C VAL A 161 -3.65 -8.37 -12.80
N GLY A 162 -3.41 -9.39 -11.98
CA GLY A 162 -2.54 -10.54 -12.28
C GLY A 162 -3.14 -11.61 -13.17
#